data_AF-A0A1Y2N6U9-F1
#
_entry.id   AF-A0A1Y2N6U9-F1
#
_cell.length_a   1.000
_cell.length_b   1.000
_cell.length_c   1.000
_cell.angle_alpha   90.00
_cell.angle_beta   90.00
_cell.angle_gamma   90.00
#
_symmetry.space_group_name_H-M   'P 1'
#
loop_
_entity.id
_entity.type
_entity.pdbx_description
1 polymer ?
#
loop_
_entity_poly.entity_id
_entity_poly.type
_entity_poly.pdbx_seq_one_letter_code
_entity_poly.pdbx_strand_id
1 'polypeptide(L)' 'MIMLCERCYGPIDPDTEGHYRLSHIDHADSAGNITWREAAVHTAACAAAGSRFTAEWQDRAA' A
#
# COMPACT_ATOMS: atom_id res chain seq x y z
N MET A 1 5.81 12.05 -0.30
CA MET A 1 5.64 10.73 -0.95
C MET A 1 4.41 10.12 -0.32
N ILE A 2 3.36 9.82 -1.09
CA ILE A 2 2.14 9.22 -0.54
C ILE A 2 2.32 7.69 -0.49
N MET A 3 2.08 7.09 0.67
CA MET A 3 2.06 5.62 0.80
C MET A 3 0.67 5.13 0.45
N LEU A 4 0.58 4.17 -0.47
CA LEU A 4 -0.68 3.57 -0.90
C LEU A 4 -0.71 2.09 -0.53
N CYS A 5 -1.85 1.64 -0.04
CA CYS A 5 -2.10 0.23 0.20
C CYS A 5 -2.28 -0.49 -1.14
N GLU A 6 -1.48 -1.54 -1.42
CA GLU A 6 -1.54 -2.27 -2.70
C GLU A 6 -2.87 -3.03 -2.91
N ARG A 7 -3.61 -3.29 -1.81
CA ARG A 7 -4.87 -4.05 -1.81
C ARG A 7 -6.10 -3.21 -2.13
N CYS A 8 -6.16 -1.98 -1.63
CA CYS A 8 -7.34 -1.11 -1.80
C CYS A 8 -7.04 0.16 -2.61
N TYR A 9 -5.76 0.44 -2.91
CA TYR A 9 -5.28 1.67 -3.55
C TYR A 9 -5.56 2.96 -2.78
N GLY A 10 -6.01 2.84 -1.52
CA GLY A 10 -6.20 3.97 -0.61
C GLY A 10 -4.90 4.41 0.05
N PRO A 11 -4.86 5.64 0.60
CA PRO A 11 -3.72 6.12 1.36
C PRO A 11 -3.50 5.31 2.63
N ILE A 12 -2.25 5.26 3.07
CA ILE A 12 -1.83 4.85 4.41
C ILE A 12 -1.19 6.06 5.06
N ASP A 13 -1.71 6.48 6.22
CA ASP A 13 -1.00 7.39 7.11
C ASP A 13 -0.07 6.57 8.03
N PRO A 14 1.26 6.61 7.84
CA PRO A 14 2.18 5.78 8.61
C PRO A 14 2.32 6.22 10.08
N ASP A 15 1.89 7.44 10.43
CA ASP A 15 1.97 7.96 11.80
C ASP A 15 0.78 7.49 12.65
N THR A 16 -0.34 7.15 12.01
CA THR A 16 -1.60 6.80 12.70
C THR A 16 -2.12 5.40 12.37
N GLU A 17 -1.70 4.78 11.25
CA GLU A 17 -2.18 3.48 10.79
C GLU A 17 -1.11 2.38 10.84
N GLY A 18 -1.51 1.21 11.37
CA GLY A 18 -0.72 -0.01 11.28
C GLY A 18 -0.63 -0.51 9.83
N HIS A 19 0.58 -0.78 9.36
CA HIS A 19 0.83 -1.30 8.02
C HIS A 19 1.99 -2.30 8.01
N TYR A 20 1.98 -3.21 7.04
CA TYR A 20 3.13 -4.03 6.70
C TYR A 20 3.87 -3.39 5.51
N ARG A 21 5.21 -3.47 5.55
CA ARG A 21 6.07 -3.21 4.39
C ARG A 21 6.59 -4.54 3.88
N LEU A 22 6.36 -4.79 2.61
CA LEU A 22 6.69 -6.04 1.94
C LEU A 22 7.58 -5.73 0.74
N SER A 23 8.55 -6.60 0.49
CA SER A 23 9.39 -6.56 -0.70
C SER A 23 9.19 -7.86 -1.48
N HIS A 24 8.99 -7.76 -2.79
CA HIS A 24 8.93 -8.93 -3.67
C HIS A 24 9.80 -8.74 -4.90
N ILE A 25 10.18 -9.86 -5.52
CA ILE A 25 10.92 -9.87 -6.77
C ILE A 25 9.94 -9.66 -7.92
N ASP A 26 10.16 -8.61 -8.72
CA ASP A 26 9.40 -8.33 -9.94
C ASP A 26 9.93 -9.19 -11.10
N HIS A 27 11.24 -9.13 -11.32
CA HIS A 27 11.93 -9.99 -12.27
C HIS A 27 13.42 -10.16 -11.93
N ALA A 28 14.02 -11.19 -12.51
CA ALA A 28 15.47 -11.34 -12.61
C ALA A 28 15.88 -11.35 -14.09
N ASP A 29 16.92 -10.61 -14.46
CA ASP A 29 17.45 -10.62 -15.81
C ASP A 29 18.40 -11.82 -16.05
N SER A 30 18.84 -12.00 -17.30
CA SER A 30 19.76 -13.10 -17.66
C SER A 30 21.17 -12.92 -17.10
N ALA A 31 21.51 -11.74 -16.57
CA ALA A 31 22.77 -11.47 -15.88
C ALA A 31 22.68 -11.74 -14.37
N GLY A 32 21.49 -12.09 -13.86
CA GLY A 32 21.24 -12.37 -12.46
C GLY A 32 20.93 -11.13 -11.61
N ASN A 33 20.69 -9.97 -12.23
CA ASN A 33 20.22 -8.80 -11.49
C ASN A 33 18.75 -8.97 -11.14
N ILE A 34 18.40 -8.63 -9.91
CA ILE A 34 17.04 -8.75 -9.39
C ILE A 34 16.44 -7.35 -9.26
N THR A 35 15.29 -7.15 -9.89
CA THR A 35 14.46 -5.98 -9.65
C THR A 35 13.50 -6.27 -8.51
N TRP A 36 13.64 -5.52 -7.42
CA TRP A 36 12.76 -5.58 -6.27
C TRP A 36 11.65 -4.53 -6.38
N ARG A 37 10.49 -4.87 -5.85
CA ARG A 37 9.35 -3.95 -5.68
C ARG A 37 8.94 -3.93 -4.23
N GLU A 38 8.66 -2.72 -3.78
CA GLU A 38 8.17 -2.46 -2.44
C GLU A 38 6.66 -2.29 -2.49
N ALA A 39 5.99 -2.85 -1.51
CA ALA A 39 4.56 -2.73 -1.29
C ALA A 39 4.26 -2.38 0.16
N ALA A 40 3.17 -1.65 0.36
CA ALA A 40 2.61 -1.39 1.66
C ALA A 40 1.17 -1.90 1.71
N VAL A 41 0.76 -2.48 2.84
CA VAL A 41 -0.62 -2.92 3.07
C VAL A 41 -1.08 -2.55 4.46
N HIS A 42 -2.32 -2.11 4.58
CA HIS A 42 -2.99 -1.99 5.89
C HIS A 42 -2.96 -3.32 6.63
N THR A 43 -2.68 -3.29 7.93
CA THR A 43 -2.84 -4.45 8.80
C THR A 43 -4.33 -4.71 9.07
N ALA A 44 -5.12 -3.64 9.13
CA ALA A 44 -6.58 -3.70 9.21
C ALA A 44 -7.21 -4.15 7.89
N ALA A 45 -8.46 -4.62 7.94
CA ALA A 45 -9.24 -4.89 6.75
C ALA A 45 -9.48 -3.59 5.96
N CYS A 46 -9.14 -3.61 4.68
CA CYS A 46 -9.36 -2.49 3.77
C CYS A 46 -10.62 -2.71 2.91
N ALA A 47 -11.17 -1.62 2.37
CA ALA A 47 -12.22 -1.71 1.35
C ALA A 47 -11.72 -2.50 0.12
N ALA A 48 -12.65 -3.07 -0.65
CA ALA A 48 -12.29 -3.74 -1.90
C ALA A 48 -11.67 -2.74 -2.89
N ALA A 49 -10.68 -3.18 -3.67
CA ALA A 49 -10.11 -2.39 -4.76
C ALA A 49 -11.22 -1.84 -5.69
N GLY A 50 -11.10 -0.58 -6.10
CA GLY A 50 -12.11 0.10 -6.92
C GLY A 50 -13.32 0.62 -6.16
N SER A 51 -13.40 0.39 -4.84
CA SER A 51 -14.35 1.12 -3.99
C SER A 51 -14.02 2.60 -4.03
N ARG A 52 -15.03 3.45 -4.21
CA ARG A 52 -14.84 4.90 -4.11
C ARG A 52 -14.55 5.23 -2.65
N PHE A 53 -13.36 5.74 -2.37
CA PHE A 53 -13.11 6.46 -1.12
C PHE A 53 -13.90 7.76 -1.21
N THR A 54 -15.07 7.81 -0.59
CA THR A 54 -15.76 9.08 -0.39
C THR A 54 -14.94 9.91 0.62
N ALA A 55 -14.97 11.23 0.47
CA ALA A 55 -14.19 12.17 1.27
C ALA A 55 -14.39 12.02 2.80
N GLU A 56 -15.45 11.33 3.23
CA GLU A 56 -15.75 10.99 4.64
C GLU A 56 -14.65 10.19 5.36
N TRP A 57 -13.73 9.52 4.65
CA TRP A 57 -12.58 8.87 5.29
C TRP A 57 -11.46 9.85 5.69
N GLN A 58 -11.46 11.08 5.19
CA GLN A 58 -10.46 12.10 5.55
C GLN A 58 -10.71 12.70 6.94
N ASP A 59 -11.95 12.67 7.45
CA ASP A 59 -12.32 13.28 8.73
C ASP A 59 -12.00 12.42 9.97
N ARG A 60 -11.57 11.16 9.78
CA ARG A 60 -11.20 10.27 10.91
C ARG A 60 -9.72 10.26 11.24
N ALA A 61 -8.89 11.01 10.50
CA ALA A 61 -7.45 11.15 10.71
C ALA A 61 -7.03 12.53 11.23
N ALA A 62 -7.98 13.35 11.70
CA ALA A 62 -7.73 14.65 12.32
C ALA A 62 -7.88 14.61 13.85
#